data_AF-A0A914LGU5-F1
#
_entry.id   AF-A0A914LGU5-F1
#
_cell.length_a   1.000
_cell.length_b   1.000
_cell.length_c   1.000
_cell.angle_alpha   90.00
_cell.angle_beta   90.00
_cell.angle_gamma   90.00
#
_symmetry.space_group_name_H-M   'P 1'
#
loop_
_entity.id
_entity.type
_entity.pdbx_description
1 polymer ?
#
loop_
_entity_poly.entity_id
_entity_poly.type
_entity_poly.pdbx_seq_one_letter_code
_entity_poly.pdbx_strand_id
1 'polypeptide(L)'
;MVKVRDKGATLNGIHLDIKSSNFVTLPKHNKNEEKLKEKEIDSIEDDQLECKIIDFNTSVLFPAEDAVAIKWYANGTRLYKAPEIRQNNLNENYNKQFYMTRAVDNWAFGLMIYGLWQNANRLYAEILGKEDDYDLLDIHLEKIRFEKYETQLDQIIKACIQLKPENRPNMDSIVKLLQKSCDIFRYEQNIFEVKIQLDASEKFINIHSTIRYLEGKIKEFNLNRESLINERGLNMLKLKEFKKKI
;
A
#
# COMPACT_ATOMS: atom_id res chain seq x y z
N MET A 1 4.24 18.19 -7.43
CA MET A 1 4.37 19.01 -6.19
C MET A 1 3.30 20.09 -6.21
N VAL A 2 2.35 20.10 -5.28
CA VAL A 2 1.38 21.20 -5.14
C VAL A 2 1.95 22.20 -4.14
N LYS A 3 2.52 23.29 -4.64
CA LYS A 3 2.88 24.46 -3.82
C LYS A 3 1.78 25.48 -4.01
N VAL A 4 0.94 25.66 -2.99
CA VAL A 4 -0.04 26.75 -2.96
C VAL A 4 0.66 27.97 -2.34
N ARG A 5 0.75 29.06 -3.09
CA ARG A 5 1.18 30.36 -2.57
C ARG A 5 -0.07 31.09 -2.10
N ASP A 6 -0.26 31.14 -0.78
CA ASP A 6 -1.23 32.06 -0.19
C ASP A 6 -0.45 33.19 0.49
N LYS A 7 -0.66 34.43 0.04
CA LYS A 7 -0.16 35.68 0.67
C LYS A 7 1.28 35.66 1.21
N GLY A 8 2.22 35.09 0.46
CA GLY A 8 3.66 35.11 0.81
C GLY A 8 4.15 33.93 1.65
N ALA A 9 3.26 33.10 2.20
CA ALA A 9 3.65 31.88 2.89
C ALA A 9 3.73 30.69 1.91
N THR A 10 4.78 29.89 2.01
CA THR A 10 4.89 28.63 1.27
C THR A 10 4.17 27.54 2.06
N LEU A 11 3.15 26.92 1.47
CA LEU A 11 2.45 25.79 2.08
C LEU A 11 2.93 24.46 1.50
N ASN A 12 3.05 23.47 2.37
CA ASN A 12 3.14 22.06 2.00
C ASN A 12 1.73 21.45 2.00
N GLY A 13 1.50 20.48 1.12
CA GLY A 13 0.26 19.71 1.05
C GLY A 13 0.50 18.21 1.09
N ILE A 14 -0.43 17.48 1.70
CA ILE A 14 -0.57 16.02 1.62
C ILE A 14 -1.99 15.74 1.15
N HIS A 15 -2.15 14.89 0.13
CA HIS A 15 -3.44 14.60 -0.50
C HIS A 15 -4.28 13.60 0.30
N LEU A 16 -3.64 12.58 0.87
CA LEU A 16 -4.25 11.50 1.66
C LEU A 16 -5.18 10.55 0.92
N ASP A 17 -5.38 10.73 -0.40
CA ASP A 17 -6.23 9.86 -1.22
C ASP A 17 -5.70 9.74 -2.66
N ILE A 18 -4.40 9.51 -2.81
CA ILE A 18 -3.81 9.24 -4.12
C ILE A 18 -4.25 7.84 -4.61
N LYS A 19 -4.98 7.82 -5.72
CA LYS A 19 -5.47 6.62 -6.41
C LYS A 19 -5.82 6.97 -7.85
N SER A 20 -5.90 5.98 -8.75
CA SER A 20 -6.08 6.21 -10.19
C SER A 20 -7.33 7.01 -10.56
N SER A 21 -8.44 6.84 -9.82
CA SER A 21 -9.68 7.58 -10.05
C SER A 21 -9.60 9.07 -9.72
N ASN A 22 -8.56 9.50 -8.99
CA ASN A 22 -8.33 10.90 -8.62
C ASN A 22 -7.35 11.59 -9.58
N PHE A 23 -7.09 10.97 -10.74
CA PHE A 23 -6.33 11.56 -11.83
C PHE A 23 -7.23 11.67 -13.06
N VAL A 24 -7.17 12.84 -13.70
CA VAL A 24 -7.88 13.10 -14.95
C VAL A 24 -6.87 13.43 -16.04
N THR A 25 -7.03 12.78 -17.18
CA THR A 25 -6.23 13.03 -18.38
C THR A 25 -7.03 13.91 -19.32
N LEU A 26 -6.43 15.02 -19.76
CA LEU A 26 -7.05 16.02 -20.63
C LEU A 26 -6.10 16.35 -21.78
N PRO A 27 -6.61 16.77 -22.96
CA PRO A 27 -5.76 17.35 -23.99
C PRO A 27 -5.06 18.61 -23.47
N LYS A 28 -3.78 18.78 -23.80
CA LYS A 28 -3.03 20.01 -23.53
C LYS A 28 -3.68 21.17 -24.28
N HIS A 29 -4.10 22.21 -23.55
CA HIS A 29 -4.53 23.45 -24.17
C HIS A 29 -3.33 24.17 -24.79
N ASN A 30 -3.19 24.08 -26.11
CA ASN A 30 -2.33 25.01 -26.84
C ASN A 30 -2.98 26.40 -26.79
N LYS A 31 -2.20 27.42 -26.37
CA LYS A 31 -2.67 28.81 -26.25
C LYS A 31 -3.17 29.42 -27.58
N ASN A 32 -2.91 28.74 -28.69
CA ASN A 32 -3.48 29.01 -29.99
C ASN A 32 -4.36 27.81 -30.36
N GLU A 33 -5.68 27.87 -30.14
CA GLU A 33 -6.71 27.31 -31.03
C GLU A 33 -8.08 27.19 -30.34
N GLU A 34 -9.02 28.04 -30.78
CA GLU A 34 -10.48 27.84 -30.69
C GLU A 34 -10.97 26.67 -31.58
N LYS A 35 -10.13 25.68 -31.89
CA LYS A 35 -10.39 24.64 -32.90
C LYS A 35 -10.09 23.20 -32.47
N LEU A 36 -10.06 22.91 -31.17
CA LEU A 36 -10.28 21.54 -30.71
C LEU A 36 -11.79 21.27 -30.59
N LYS A 37 -12.50 21.44 -31.70
CA LYS A 37 -13.83 20.84 -31.87
C LYS A 37 -13.59 19.41 -32.35
N GLU A 38 -13.95 18.45 -31.50
CA GLU A 38 -14.24 17.07 -31.89
C GLU A 38 -13.14 16.37 -32.72
N LYS A 39 -11.89 16.40 -32.26
CA LYS A 39 -11.02 15.26 -32.61
C LYS A 39 -11.53 14.06 -31.82
N GLU A 40 -11.84 12.97 -32.53
CA GLU A 40 -12.14 11.68 -31.90
C GLU A 40 -11.04 11.36 -30.90
N ILE A 41 -11.44 10.97 -29.68
CA ILE A 41 -10.53 10.69 -28.56
C ILE A 41 -9.43 9.70 -28.95
N ASP A 42 -9.73 8.79 -29.89
CA ASP A 42 -8.82 7.77 -30.42
C ASP A 42 -7.65 8.33 -31.28
N SER A 43 -7.65 9.63 -31.59
CA SER A 43 -6.62 10.30 -32.42
C SER A 43 -5.63 11.16 -31.65
N ILE A 44 -5.70 11.18 -30.32
CA ILE A 44 -4.84 12.01 -29.47
C ILE A 44 -3.57 11.24 -29.12
N GLU A 45 -2.41 11.80 -29.48
CA GLU A 45 -1.11 11.23 -29.11
C GLU A 45 -0.81 11.46 -27.61
N ASP A 46 -0.07 10.54 -26.98
CA ASP A 46 0.23 10.59 -25.54
C ASP A 46 0.91 11.90 -25.10
N ASP A 47 1.77 12.47 -25.96
CA ASP A 47 2.48 13.72 -25.68
C ASP A 47 1.59 14.96 -25.78
N GLN A 48 0.37 14.81 -26.29
CA GLN A 48 -0.68 15.84 -26.34
C GLN A 48 -1.60 15.79 -25.11
N LEU A 49 -1.39 14.85 -24.19
CA LEU A 49 -2.18 14.71 -22.97
C LEU A 49 -1.46 15.32 -21.76
N GLU A 50 -2.25 15.94 -20.88
CA GLU A 50 -1.84 16.34 -19.54
C GLU A 50 -2.64 15.58 -18.49
N CYS A 51 -1.98 15.15 -17.43
CA CYS A 51 -2.60 14.46 -16.31
C CYS A 51 -2.64 15.39 -15.09
N LYS A 52 -3.81 15.54 -14.47
CA LYS A 52 -4.06 16.41 -13.32
C LYS A 52 -4.65 15.61 -12.17
N ILE A 53 -4.23 15.96 -10.96
CA ILE A 53 -4.78 15.42 -9.71
C ILE A 53 -6.05 16.21 -9.36
N ILE A 54 -7.09 15.50 -8.94
CA ILE A 54 -8.38 16.06 -8.50
C ILE A 54 -8.75 15.51 -7.11
N ASP A 55 -9.87 15.98 -6.56
CA ASP A 55 -10.45 15.52 -5.29
C ASP A 55 -9.56 15.75 -4.05
N PHE A 56 -9.38 17.03 -3.70
CA PHE A 56 -8.61 17.46 -2.54
C PHE A 56 -9.41 17.42 -1.21
N ASN A 57 -10.55 16.73 -1.15
CA ASN A 57 -11.44 16.75 0.02
C ASN A 57 -10.80 16.18 1.30
N THR A 58 -9.86 15.25 1.14
CA THR A 58 -9.08 14.66 2.24
C THR A 58 -7.76 15.39 2.49
N SER A 59 -7.40 16.34 1.63
CA SER A 59 -6.09 16.96 1.66
C SER A 59 -5.89 17.85 2.87
N VAL A 60 -4.64 17.99 3.31
CA VAL A 60 -4.26 18.91 4.38
C VAL A 60 -3.11 19.80 3.91
N LEU A 61 -3.24 21.09 4.21
CA LEU A 61 -2.20 22.09 3.99
C LEU A 61 -1.58 22.48 5.33
N PHE A 62 -0.27 22.67 5.34
CA PHE A 62 0.46 23.15 6.52
C PHE A 62 1.62 24.06 6.12
N PRO A 63 2.03 24.99 7.00
CA PRO A 63 3.14 25.88 6.73
C PRO A 63 4.42 25.10 6.43
N ALA A 64 5.17 25.52 5.41
CA ALA A 64 6.42 24.86 5.05
C ALA A 64 7.52 25.01 6.12
N GLU A 65 7.38 26.02 6.98
CA GLU A 65 8.31 26.38 8.04
C GLU A 65 8.10 25.54 9.32
N ASP A 66 6.89 25.01 9.53
CA ASP A 66 6.47 24.53 10.85
C ASP A 66 6.61 23.01 11.07
N ALA A 67 6.68 22.17 10.03
CA ALA A 67 6.90 20.74 10.27
C ALA A 67 7.30 19.89 9.05
N VAL A 68 8.13 18.88 9.30
CA VAL A 68 8.33 17.72 8.40
C VAL A 68 7.13 16.75 8.48
N ALA A 69 6.38 16.79 9.59
CA ALA A 69 5.26 15.90 9.89
C ALA A 69 4.09 16.66 10.54
N ILE A 70 2.85 16.32 10.17
CA ILE A 70 1.63 16.88 10.74
C ILE A 70 0.85 15.81 11.50
N LYS A 71 0.16 16.19 12.58
CA LYS A 71 -0.81 15.33 13.26
C LYS A 71 -2.20 15.53 12.65
N TRP A 72 -2.72 14.53 11.93
CA TRP A 72 -3.99 14.66 11.19
C TRP A 72 -4.78 13.35 11.13
N TYR A 73 -6.04 13.41 10.67
CA TYR A 73 -6.88 12.23 10.45
C TYR A 73 -6.50 11.53 9.14
N ALA A 74 -6.34 10.21 9.18
CA ALA A 74 -6.00 9.40 8.01
C ALA A 74 -7.26 9.07 7.19
N ASN A 75 -7.94 10.08 6.70
CA ASN A 75 -9.13 9.94 5.85
C ASN A 75 -8.67 9.71 4.40
N GLY A 76 -9.03 8.56 3.82
CA GLY A 76 -8.56 8.14 2.50
C GLY A 76 -8.92 6.69 2.23
N THR A 77 -8.71 6.24 0.99
CA THR A 77 -9.06 4.89 0.55
C THR A 77 -8.23 3.84 1.30
N ARG A 78 -8.91 2.91 2.00
CA ARG A 78 -8.32 1.99 2.98
C ARG A 78 -7.04 1.30 2.50
N LEU A 79 -7.06 0.64 1.34
CA LEU A 79 -5.90 -0.10 0.82
C LEU A 79 -4.74 0.79 0.34
N TYR A 80 -4.99 2.06 0.04
CA TYR A 80 -3.95 3.01 -0.36
C TYR A 80 -3.24 3.65 0.84
N LYS A 81 -3.73 3.42 2.07
CA LYS A 81 -3.11 3.95 3.29
C LYS A 81 -1.76 3.30 3.54
N ALA A 82 -0.76 4.17 3.76
CA ALA A 82 0.58 3.75 4.16
C ALA A 82 0.58 3.07 5.54
N PRO A 83 1.47 2.10 5.80
CA PRO A 83 1.50 1.30 7.02
C PRO A 83 1.39 2.12 8.32
N GLU A 84 2.06 3.27 8.38
CA GLU A 84 2.13 4.13 9.56
C GLU A 84 0.82 4.86 9.89
N ILE A 85 -0.15 4.89 8.97
CA ILE A 85 -1.47 5.53 9.16
C ILE A 85 -2.65 4.55 9.04
N ARG A 86 -2.38 3.24 9.06
CA ARG A 86 -3.41 2.20 9.04
C ARG A 86 -4.11 2.07 10.39
N GLN A 87 -5.37 1.66 10.32
CA GLN A 87 -6.19 1.28 11.47
C GLN A 87 -6.46 -0.22 11.34
N ASN A 88 -5.98 -1.01 12.29
CA ASN A 88 -5.96 -2.46 12.18
C ASN A 88 -7.38 -3.03 12.20
N ASN A 89 -8.26 -2.45 13.03
CA ASN A 89 -9.65 -2.87 13.07
C ASN A 89 -10.53 -2.03 12.13
N LEU A 90 -11.43 -2.69 11.39
CA LEU A 90 -12.49 -2.00 10.62
C LEU A 90 -13.40 -1.13 11.51
N ASN A 91 -13.47 -1.48 12.81
CA ASN A 91 -14.26 -0.79 13.83
C ASN A 91 -13.45 0.19 14.69
N GLU A 92 -12.18 0.47 14.35
CA GLU A 92 -11.39 1.45 15.09
C GLU A 92 -12.00 2.85 14.97
N ASN A 93 -11.99 3.60 16.06
CA ASN A 93 -12.55 4.94 16.14
C ASN A 93 -11.97 5.84 15.02
N TYR A 94 -12.85 6.31 14.13
CA TYR A 94 -12.52 7.24 13.03
C TYR A 94 -11.86 8.56 13.49
N ASN A 95 -11.89 8.85 14.80
CA ASN A 95 -11.31 10.05 15.41
C ASN A 95 -9.84 9.92 15.83
N LYS A 96 -9.12 8.88 15.39
CA LYS A 96 -7.68 8.74 15.67
C LYS A 96 -6.86 9.59 14.70
N GLN A 97 -6.02 10.48 15.25
CA GLN A 97 -5.03 11.24 14.48
C GLN A 97 -3.66 10.54 14.47
N PHE A 98 -2.93 10.69 13.38
CA PHE A 98 -1.62 10.12 13.14
C PHE A 98 -0.60 11.21 12.81
N TYR A 99 0.66 11.00 13.19
CA TYR A 99 1.76 11.79 12.67
C TYR A 99 2.12 11.30 11.28
N MET A 100 1.98 12.17 10.28
CA MET A 100 2.17 11.81 8.88
C MET A 100 3.03 12.84 8.17
N THR A 101 3.79 12.37 7.19
CA THR A 101 4.59 13.19 6.28
C THR A 101 4.07 13.00 4.86
N ARG A 102 4.64 13.70 3.88
CA ARG A 102 4.36 13.47 2.45
C ARG A 102 4.68 12.04 1.97
N ALA A 103 5.41 11.26 2.77
CA ALA A 103 5.71 9.86 2.46
C ALA A 103 4.45 8.97 2.36
N VAL A 104 3.32 9.38 2.97
CA VAL A 104 2.05 8.65 2.83
C VAL A 104 1.50 8.72 1.41
N ASP A 105 1.61 9.87 0.74
CA ASP A 105 1.21 10.02 -0.67
C ASP A 105 2.18 9.28 -1.60
N ASN A 106 3.47 9.23 -1.26
CA ASN A 106 4.45 8.49 -2.05
C ASN A 106 4.15 6.97 -2.02
N TRP A 107 3.74 6.44 -0.86
CA TRP A 107 3.26 5.06 -0.75
C TRP A 107 2.03 4.82 -1.64
N ALA A 108 1.01 5.67 -1.50
CA ALA A 108 -0.23 5.56 -2.26
C ALA A 108 0.01 5.68 -3.78
N PHE A 109 0.93 6.55 -4.19
CA PHE A 109 1.40 6.65 -5.57
C PHE A 109 2.03 5.34 -6.05
N GLY A 110 2.91 4.71 -5.27
CA GLY A 110 3.48 3.39 -5.59
C GLY A 110 2.41 2.33 -5.82
N LEU A 111 1.41 2.25 -4.94
CA LEU A 111 0.28 1.32 -5.09
C LEU A 111 -0.60 1.63 -6.31
N MET A 112 -0.79 2.91 -6.63
CA MET A 112 -1.51 3.32 -7.82
C MET A 112 -0.79 2.87 -9.09
N ILE A 113 0.51 3.15 -9.20
CA ILE A 113 1.32 2.74 -10.36
C ILE A 113 1.35 1.21 -10.46
N TYR A 114 1.50 0.50 -9.34
CA TYR A 114 1.42 -0.97 -9.33
C TYR A 114 0.05 -1.48 -9.80
N GLY A 115 -1.03 -0.85 -9.34
CA GLY A 115 -2.40 -1.15 -9.78
C GLY A 115 -2.61 -1.00 -11.28
N LEU A 116 -2.06 0.07 -11.87
CA LEU A 116 -2.11 0.34 -13.31
C LEU A 116 -1.20 -0.61 -14.12
N TRP A 117 0.02 -0.85 -13.64
CA TRP A 117 1.03 -1.60 -14.39
C TRP A 117 0.76 -3.10 -14.43
N GLN A 118 0.41 -3.70 -13.27
CA GLN A 118 0.21 -5.15 -13.13
C GLN A 118 -1.26 -5.55 -13.10
N ASN A 119 -2.16 -4.61 -13.41
CA ASN A 119 -3.60 -4.79 -13.25
C ASN A 119 -3.99 -5.28 -11.83
N ALA A 120 -3.24 -4.84 -10.81
CA ALA A 120 -3.43 -5.27 -9.42
C ALA A 120 -4.73 -4.75 -8.80
N ASN A 121 -5.50 -3.94 -9.53
CA ASN A 121 -6.85 -3.52 -9.14
C ASN A 121 -7.77 -4.70 -8.84
N ARG A 122 -7.61 -5.83 -9.55
CA ARG A 122 -8.35 -7.06 -9.24
C ARG A 122 -8.00 -7.60 -7.85
N LEU A 123 -6.70 -7.69 -7.54
CA LEU A 123 -6.24 -8.10 -6.21
C LEU A 123 -6.79 -7.16 -5.14
N TYR A 124 -6.72 -5.85 -5.36
CA TYR A 124 -7.25 -4.86 -4.43
C TYR A 124 -8.74 -5.07 -4.16
N ALA A 125 -9.54 -5.32 -5.20
CA ALA A 125 -10.95 -5.64 -5.05
C ALA A 125 -11.20 -6.96 -4.31
N GLU A 126 -10.35 -7.97 -4.49
CA GLU A 126 -10.47 -9.28 -3.85
C GLU A 126 -10.10 -9.26 -2.35
N ILE A 127 -9.24 -8.34 -1.90
CA ILE A 127 -8.83 -8.24 -0.49
C ILE A 127 -9.61 -7.17 0.28
N LEU A 128 -10.13 -6.14 -0.40
CA LEU A 128 -10.82 -5.03 0.25
C LEU A 128 -12.01 -5.53 1.09
N GLY A 129 -12.07 -5.08 2.35
CA GLY A 129 -13.18 -5.38 3.25
C GLY A 129 -13.04 -6.72 3.99
N LYS A 130 -11.97 -7.48 3.75
CA LYS A 130 -11.58 -8.57 4.65
C LYS A 130 -11.04 -8.00 5.95
N GLU A 131 -11.19 -8.77 7.03
CA GLU A 131 -10.69 -8.38 8.36
C GLU A 131 -9.16 -8.22 8.37
N ASP A 132 -8.47 -9.03 7.56
CA ASP A 132 -7.02 -9.11 7.41
C ASP A 132 -6.50 -8.44 6.11
N ASP A 133 -7.26 -7.48 5.55
CA ASP A 133 -6.95 -6.90 4.24
C ASP A 133 -5.55 -6.28 4.12
N TYR A 134 -5.05 -5.66 5.19
CA TYR A 134 -3.68 -5.15 5.25
C TYR A 134 -2.62 -6.23 5.31
N ASP A 135 -2.86 -7.33 6.03
CA ASP A 135 -1.91 -8.45 6.11
C ASP A 135 -1.79 -9.14 4.75
N LEU A 136 -2.93 -9.36 4.07
CA LEU A 136 -2.98 -9.90 2.72
C LEU A 136 -2.25 -9.00 1.72
N LEU A 137 -2.45 -7.68 1.82
CA LEU A 137 -1.73 -6.71 1.01
C LEU A 137 -0.23 -6.78 1.29
N ASP A 138 0.20 -6.79 2.54
CA ASP A 138 1.62 -6.76 2.90
C ASP A 138 2.36 -8.04 2.49
N ILE A 139 1.72 -9.22 2.58
CA ILE A 139 2.26 -10.49 2.06
C ILE A 139 2.52 -10.38 0.56
N HIS A 140 1.59 -9.77 -0.18
CA HIS A 140 1.74 -9.57 -1.62
C HIS A 140 2.85 -8.57 -1.94
N LEU A 141 2.88 -7.43 -1.24
CA LEU A 141 3.88 -6.38 -1.44
C LEU A 141 5.29 -6.81 -0.99
N GLU A 142 5.42 -7.77 -0.08
CA GLU A 142 6.70 -8.32 0.34
C GLU A 142 7.43 -8.99 -0.82
N LYS A 143 6.73 -9.81 -1.61
CA LYS A 143 7.29 -10.43 -2.82
C LYS A 143 7.82 -9.36 -3.77
N ILE A 144 7.01 -8.34 -4.03
CA ILE A 144 7.40 -7.22 -4.90
C ILE A 144 8.61 -6.51 -4.33
N ARG A 145 8.72 -6.25 -3.03
CA ARG A 145 9.88 -5.52 -2.47
C ARG A 145 11.22 -6.22 -2.70
N PHE A 146 11.24 -7.55 -2.78
CA PHE A 146 12.47 -8.34 -2.83
C PHE A 146 12.77 -8.97 -4.19
N GLU A 147 11.82 -8.97 -5.12
CA GLU A 147 12.05 -9.41 -6.50
C GLU A 147 13.06 -8.50 -7.22
N LYS A 148 13.78 -9.06 -8.19
CA LYS A 148 14.76 -8.30 -8.99
C LYS A 148 14.07 -7.21 -9.81
N TYR A 149 14.71 -6.06 -9.96
CA TYR A 149 14.21 -4.99 -10.83
C TYR A 149 14.28 -5.37 -12.30
N GLU A 150 13.17 -5.24 -13.02
CA GLU A 150 13.14 -5.45 -14.48
C GLU A 150 12.96 -4.14 -15.27
N THR A 151 12.33 -3.13 -14.66
CA THR A 151 12.03 -1.85 -15.33
C THR A 151 12.20 -0.67 -14.38
N GLN A 152 12.25 0.54 -14.94
CA GLN A 152 12.25 1.78 -14.16
C GLN A 152 10.96 1.97 -13.35
N LEU A 153 9.80 1.52 -13.89
CA LEU A 153 8.53 1.57 -13.16
C LEU A 153 8.56 0.64 -11.94
N ASP A 154 9.13 -0.54 -12.10
CA ASP A 154 9.31 -1.50 -11.01
C ASP A 154 10.21 -0.94 -9.90
N GLN A 155 11.30 -0.26 -10.27
CA GLN A 155 12.16 0.47 -9.33
C GLN A 155 11.37 1.55 -8.56
N ILE A 156 10.55 2.35 -9.24
CA ILE A 156 9.71 3.37 -8.60
C ILE A 156 8.69 2.76 -7.64
N ILE A 157 7.99 1.70 -8.06
CA ILE A 157 6.99 1.01 -7.24
C ILE A 157 7.65 0.52 -5.94
N LYS A 158 8.74 -0.25 -6.06
CA LYS A 158 9.49 -0.81 -4.93
C LYS A 158 10.02 0.27 -3.99
N ALA A 159 10.50 1.39 -4.53
CA ALA A 159 10.94 2.55 -3.75
C ALA A 159 9.80 3.16 -2.92
N CYS A 160 8.61 3.27 -3.54
CA CYS A 160 7.45 3.88 -2.93
C CYS A 160 6.80 3.00 -1.85
N ILE A 161 6.80 1.67 -2.03
CA ILE A 161 6.18 0.72 -1.09
C ILE A 161 7.11 0.28 0.06
N GLN A 162 8.19 1.02 0.33
CA GLN A 162 9.03 0.76 1.49
C GLN A 162 8.25 0.95 2.79
N LEU A 163 8.40 0.04 3.76
CA LEU A 163 7.66 0.11 5.02
C LEU A 163 8.02 1.36 5.83
N LYS A 164 9.31 1.70 5.88
CA LYS A 164 9.82 2.89 6.56
C LYS A 164 9.57 4.15 5.71
N PRO A 165 8.84 5.16 6.20
CA PRO A 165 8.55 6.38 5.46
C PRO A 165 9.80 7.11 4.94
N GLU A 166 10.88 7.11 5.73
CA GLU A 166 12.16 7.75 5.42
C GLU A 166 12.94 7.09 4.27
N ASN A 167 12.59 5.85 3.92
CA ASN A 167 13.18 5.14 2.79
C ASN A 167 12.43 5.41 1.47
N ARG A 168 11.25 6.01 1.52
CA ARG A 168 10.46 6.32 0.33
C ARG A 168 11.03 7.57 -0.36
N PRO A 169 11.13 7.60 -1.69
CA PRO A 169 11.58 8.79 -2.42
C PRO A 169 10.54 9.90 -2.29
N ASN A 170 10.97 11.15 -2.38
CA ASN A 170 10.05 12.25 -2.63
C ASN A 170 9.71 12.35 -4.13
N MET A 171 8.65 13.07 -4.48
CA MET A 171 8.21 13.21 -5.87
C MET A 171 9.27 13.82 -6.79
N ASP A 172 10.10 14.74 -6.30
CA ASP A 172 11.18 15.33 -7.11
C ASP A 172 12.23 14.27 -7.47
N SER A 173 12.55 13.36 -6.56
CA SER A 173 13.42 12.21 -6.84
C SER A 173 12.82 11.25 -7.86
N ILE A 174 11.51 11.00 -7.81
CA ILE A 174 10.80 10.17 -8.81
C ILE A 174 10.88 10.82 -10.19
N VAL A 175 10.61 12.12 -10.28
CA VAL A 175 10.74 12.90 -11.54
C VAL A 175 12.16 12.82 -12.09
N LYS A 176 13.17 13.01 -11.23
CA LYS A 176 14.57 12.92 -11.64
C LYS A 176 14.93 11.56 -12.21
N LEU A 177 14.46 10.47 -11.58
CA LEU A 177 14.63 9.12 -12.10
C LEU A 177 13.97 9.00 -13.48
N LEU A 178 12.69 9.35 -13.62
CA LEU A 178 11.96 9.28 -14.91
C LEU A 178 12.64 10.10 -16.02
N GLN A 179 13.25 11.23 -15.68
CA GLN A 179 14.02 12.08 -16.60
C GLN A 179 15.45 11.57 -16.86
N LYS A 180 15.83 10.42 -16.31
CA LYS A 180 17.18 9.83 -16.41
C LYS A 180 18.30 10.76 -15.92
N SER A 181 17.97 11.58 -14.91
CA SER A 181 18.90 12.49 -14.24
C SER A 181 19.36 11.97 -12.87
N CYS A 182 18.95 10.76 -12.53
CA CYS A 182 19.32 10.01 -11.34
C CYS A 182 19.18 8.51 -11.64
N ASP A 183 20.15 7.70 -11.22
CA ASP A 183 20.16 6.27 -11.56
C ASP A 183 19.63 5.37 -10.44
N ILE A 184 19.72 5.82 -9.18
CA ILE A 184 19.39 5.00 -7.99
C ILE A 184 18.71 5.82 -6.89
N PHE A 185 17.79 5.17 -6.17
CA PHE A 185 17.19 5.68 -4.95
C PHE A 185 17.98 5.29 -3.70
N ARG A 186 17.78 6.06 -2.61
CA ARG A 186 18.49 5.86 -1.34
C ARG A 186 18.27 4.47 -0.73
N TYR A 187 17.07 3.90 -0.84
CA TYR A 187 16.80 2.58 -0.28
C TYR A 187 17.64 1.48 -0.96
N GLU A 188 18.04 1.68 -2.22
CA GLU A 188 18.90 0.76 -2.97
C GLU A 188 20.35 0.80 -2.50
N GLN A 189 20.79 1.92 -1.89
CA GLN A 189 22.13 2.02 -1.29
C GLN A 189 22.26 1.13 -0.04
N ASN A 190 21.15 0.91 0.68
CA ASN A 190 21.11 0.00 1.83
C ASN A 190 20.95 -1.47 1.44
N ILE A 191 20.60 -1.80 0.18
CA ILE A 191 20.43 -3.20 -0.26
C ILE A 191 21.77 -3.96 -0.24
N PHE A 192 22.91 -3.30 -0.40
CA PHE A 192 24.22 -3.96 -0.32
C PHE A 192 24.62 -4.37 1.11
N GLU A 193 24.26 -3.58 2.13
CA GLU A 193 24.42 -4.00 3.54
C GLU A 193 23.40 -5.07 3.93
N VAL A 194 22.17 -4.94 3.43
CA VAL A 194 21.09 -5.91 3.67
C VAL A 194 21.33 -7.23 2.94
N LYS A 195 22.02 -7.29 1.80
CA LYS A 195 22.38 -8.57 1.12
C LYS A 195 23.31 -9.45 1.96
N ILE A 196 24.27 -8.85 2.66
CA ILE A 196 25.18 -9.57 3.58
C ILE A 196 24.40 -10.08 4.81
N GLN A 197 23.34 -9.38 5.23
CA GLN A 197 22.43 -9.83 6.29
C GLN A 197 21.34 -10.80 5.79
N LEU A 198 20.92 -10.71 4.52
CA LEU A 198 19.88 -11.55 3.89
C LEU A 198 20.35 -12.97 3.65
N ASP A 199 21.63 -13.20 3.33
CA ASP A 199 22.19 -14.56 3.30
C ASP A 199 22.14 -15.24 4.68
N ALA A 200 22.14 -14.45 5.76
CA ALA A 200 21.92 -14.94 7.13
C ALA A 200 20.43 -14.98 7.52
N SER A 201 19.59 -14.08 6.99
CA SER A 201 18.17 -13.96 7.36
C SER A 201 17.21 -14.73 6.46
N GLU A 202 17.56 -15.13 5.23
CA GLU A 202 16.76 -16.08 4.43
C GLU A 202 16.61 -17.40 5.16
N LYS A 203 17.68 -17.88 5.81
CA LYS A 203 17.60 -19.03 6.73
C LYS A 203 16.64 -18.77 7.89
N PHE A 204 16.60 -17.56 8.43
CA PHE A 204 15.79 -17.20 9.60
C PHE A 204 14.31 -16.97 9.27
N ILE A 205 14.01 -16.35 8.12
CA ILE A 205 12.65 -16.11 7.63
C ILE A 205 12.00 -17.43 7.20
N ASN A 206 12.75 -18.33 6.56
CA ASN A 206 12.25 -19.66 6.23
C ASN A 206 11.95 -20.48 7.49
N ILE A 207 12.75 -20.33 8.55
CA ILE A 207 12.48 -20.92 9.86
C ILE A 207 11.22 -20.30 10.49
N HIS A 208 11.05 -18.98 10.46
CA HIS A 208 9.89 -18.34 11.10
C HIS A 208 8.57 -18.59 10.38
N SER A 209 8.55 -18.57 9.04
CA SER A 209 7.36 -18.94 8.27
C SER A 209 7.01 -20.42 8.44
N THR A 210 8.02 -21.29 8.52
CA THR A 210 7.83 -22.72 8.81
C THR A 210 7.31 -22.94 10.23
N ILE A 211 7.85 -22.25 11.25
CA ILE A 211 7.37 -22.32 12.63
C ILE A 211 5.90 -21.89 12.69
N ARG A 212 5.55 -20.75 12.09
CA ARG A 212 4.18 -20.22 12.12
C ARG A 212 3.19 -21.15 11.40
N TYR A 213 3.62 -21.77 10.29
CA TYR A 213 2.84 -22.81 9.59
C TYR A 213 2.64 -24.06 10.47
N LEU A 214 3.70 -24.54 11.12
CA LEU A 214 3.64 -25.71 12.02
C LEU A 214 2.78 -25.44 13.27
N GLU A 215 2.85 -24.25 13.85
CA GLU A 215 1.98 -23.83 14.97
C GLU A 215 0.50 -23.84 14.56
N GLY A 216 0.19 -23.36 13.36
CA GLY A 216 -1.17 -23.46 12.78
C GLY A 216 -1.63 -24.92 12.66
N LYS A 217 -0.76 -25.81 12.16
CA LYS A 217 -1.07 -27.24 12.00
C LYS A 217 -1.22 -27.97 13.34
N ILE A 218 -0.43 -27.62 14.36
CA ILE A 218 -0.57 -28.18 15.71
C ILE A 218 -1.90 -27.75 16.33
N LYS A 219 -2.30 -26.49 16.15
CA LYS A 219 -3.58 -25.96 16.66
C LYS A 219 -4.77 -26.67 16.00
N GLU A 220 -4.72 -26.86 14.69
CA GLU A 220 -5.70 -27.64 13.91
C GLU A 220 -5.79 -29.09 14.40
N PHE A 221 -4.64 -29.75 14.62
CA PHE A 221 -4.58 -31.11 15.15
C PHE A 221 -5.19 -31.22 16.56
N ASN A 222 -4.90 -30.28 17.44
CA ASN A 222 -5.45 -30.27 18.81
C ASN A 222 -6.96 -30.04 18.82
N LEU A 223 -7.49 -29.15 17.98
CA LEU A 223 -8.93 -28.94 17.82
C LEU A 223 -9.64 -30.21 17.35
N ASN A 224 -9.07 -30.90 16.35
CA ASN A 224 -9.60 -32.18 15.86
C ASN A 224 -9.54 -33.28 16.93
N ARG A 225 -8.47 -33.31 17.74
CA ARG A 225 -8.33 -34.27 18.85
C ARG A 225 -9.36 -34.03 19.95
N GLU A 226 -9.62 -32.79 20.32
CA GLU A 226 -10.65 -32.45 21.31
C GLU A 226 -12.06 -32.81 20.81
N SER A 227 -12.36 -32.56 19.53
CA SER A 227 -13.58 -33.02 18.86
C SER A 227 -13.76 -34.54 18.99
N LEU A 228 -12.73 -35.32 18.67
CA LEU A 228 -12.74 -36.79 18.75
C LEU A 228 -12.90 -37.31 20.19
N ILE A 229 -12.31 -36.64 21.18
CA ILE A 229 -12.45 -37.00 22.60
C ILE A 229 -13.89 -36.72 23.07
N ASN A 230 -14.48 -35.60 22.67
CA ASN A 230 -15.84 -35.24 23.01
C ASN A 230 -16.87 -36.21 22.39
N GLU A 231 -16.68 -36.62 21.14
CA GLU A 231 -17.54 -37.63 20.50
C GLU A 231 -17.47 -39.00 21.19
N ARG A 232 -16.26 -39.44 21.58
CA ARG A 232 -16.09 -40.70 22.33
C ARG A 232 -16.72 -40.64 23.71
N GLY A 233 -16.62 -39.49 24.40
CA GLY A 233 -17.27 -39.25 25.67
C GLY A 233 -18.80 -39.35 25.58
N LEU A 234 -19.39 -38.71 24.56
CA LEU A 234 -20.83 -38.79 24.29
C LEU A 234 -21.29 -40.22 23.98
N ASN A 235 -20.53 -40.97 23.18
CA ASN A 235 -20.87 -42.35 22.83
C ASN A 235 -20.78 -43.30 24.04
N MET A 236 -19.82 -43.10 24.95
CA MET A 236 -19.76 -43.86 26.21
C MET A 236 -20.91 -43.55 27.17
N LEU A 237 -21.36 -42.29 27.24
CA LEU A 237 -22.54 -41.90 28.03
C LEU A 237 -23.81 -42.57 27.51
N LYS A 238 -24.03 -42.55 26.18
CA LYS A 238 -25.14 -43.26 25.54
C LYS A 238 -25.11 -44.76 25.80
N LEU A 239 -23.92 -45.38 25.80
CA LEU A 239 -23.75 -46.80 26.11
C LEU A 239 -24.08 -47.15 27.58
N LYS A 240 -23.72 -46.26 28.52
CA LYS A 240 -24.06 -46.41 29.95
C LYS A 240 -25.55 -46.23 30.21
N GLU A 241 -26.21 -45.31 29.51
CA GLU A 241 -27.67 -45.14 29.59
C GLU A 241 -28.42 -46.32 28.99
N PHE A 242 -27.94 -46.88 27.88
CA PHE A 242 -28.51 -48.08 27.28
C PHE A 242 -28.41 -49.29 28.22
N LYS A 243 -27.27 -49.47 28.89
CA LYS A 243 -27.08 -50.53 29.89
C LYS A 243 -27.92 -50.36 31.17
N LYS A 244 -28.44 -49.16 31.46
CA LYS A 244 -29.38 -48.93 32.58
C LYS A 244 -30.84 -49.24 32.24
N LYS A 245 -31.16 -49.42 30.95
CA LYS A 245 -32.51 -49.70 30.44
C LYS A 245 -32.77 -51.18 30.13
N ILE A 246 -31.76 -52.03 30.29
CA ILE A 246 -31.83 -53.49 30.21
C ILE A 246 -31.71 -54.02 31.65
#